data_AF-A0A3A0A514-F1
#
_entry.id   AF-A0A3A0A514-F1
#
_cell.length_a   1.000
_cell.length_b   1.000
_cell.length_c   1.000
_cell.angle_alpha   90.00
_cell.angle_beta   90.00
_cell.angle_gamma   90.00
#
_symmetry.space_group_name_H-M   'P 1'
#
loop_
_entity.id
_entity.type
_entity.pdbx_description
1 polymer ?
#
loop_
_entity_poly.entity_id
_entity_poly.type
_entity_poly.pdbx_seq_one_letter_code
_entity_poly.pdbx_strand_id
1 'polypeptide(L)' 'MPYNEHTRIRDLLNDPRAVAVLERHVPGATSHPQLPEALDMTLREVSFYPESGLTPAKLQALVQDLAQL' A
#
# COMPACT_ATOMS: atom_id res chain seq x y z
N MET A 1 15.23 -2.63 -4.05
CA MET A 1 14.32 -3.10 -5.13
C MET A 1 13.31 -2.00 -5.37
N PRO A 2 12.93 -1.67 -6.61
CA PRO A 2 11.90 -0.66 -6.85
C PRO A 2 10.56 -1.19 -6.34
N TYR A 3 9.86 -0.39 -5.55
CA TYR A 3 8.51 -0.68 -5.11
C TYR A 3 7.55 -0.69 -6.31
N ASN A 4 6.60 -1.63 -6.32
CA ASN A 4 5.62 -1.83 -7.39
C ASN A 4 4.32 -2.45 -6.85
N GLU A 5 3.32 -2.67 -7.70
CA GLU A 5 2.01 -3.22 -7.30
C GLU A 5 2.07 -4.64 -6.71
N HIS A 6 3.16 -5.36 -6.94
CA HIS A 6 3.43 -6.70 -6.39
C HIS A 6 4.24 -6.64 -5.08
N THR A 7 4.55 -5.45 -4.58
CA THR A 7 5.18 -5.26 -3.27
C THR A 7 4.19 -5.62 -2.17
N ARG A 8 4.64 -6.37 -1.17
CA ARG A 8 3.82 -6.74 -0.02
C ARG A 8 3.64 -5.57 0.92
N ILE A 9 2.48 -5.47 1.56
CA ILE A 9 2.20 -4.42 2.55
C ILE A 9 3.26 -4.42 3.66
N ARG A 10 3.67 -5.59 4.16
CA ARG A 10 4.74 -5.69 5.18
C ARG A 10 6.05 -5.02 4.77
N ASP A 11 6.41 -5.09 3.48
CA ASP A 11 7.67 -4.53 2.99
C ASP A 11 7.60 -3.00 2.95
N LEU A 12 6.41 -2.45 2.69
CA LEU A 12 6.14 -1.02 2.79
C LEU A 12 6.18 -0.55 4.23
N LEU A 13 5.60 -1.32 5.16
CA LEU A 13 5.59 -0.97 6.58
C LEU A 13 6.99 -0.98 7.22
N ASN A 14 7.92 -1.75 6.65
CA ASN A 14 9.31 -1.78 7.09
C ASN A 14 10.11 -0.52 6.68
N ASP A 15 9.59 0.30 5.75
CA ASP A 15 10.20 1.59 5.37
C ASP A 15 9.30 2.76 5.80
N PRO A 16 9.71 3.60 6.76
CA PRO A 16 8.89 4.74 7.22
C PRO A 16 8.59 5.75 6.10
N ARG A 17 9.42 5.82 5.05
CA ARG A 17 9.18 6.66 3.88
C ARG A 17 8.03 6.11 3.04
N ALA A 18 8.00 4.79 2.85
CA ALA A 18 6.92 4.11 2.13
C ALA A 18 5.60 4.17 2.92
N VAL A 19 5.66 4.08 4.25
CA VAL A 19 4.50 4.31 5.14
C VAL A 19 3.90 5.70 4.93
N ALA A 20 4.73 6.74 4.88
CA ALA A 20 4.24 8.10 4.66
C ALA A 20 3.54 8.27 3.30
N VAL A 21 4.06 7.63 2.25
CA VAL A 21 3.40 7.60 0.93
C VAL A 21 2.09 6.81 1.01
N LEU A 22 2.07 5.65 1.66
CA LEU A 22 0.87 4.83 1.84
C LEU A 22 -0.24 5.59 2.54
N GLU A 23 0.05 6.21 3.68
CA GLU A 23 -0.93 7.00 4.45
C GLU A 23 -1.44 8.23 3.69
N ARG A 24 -0.64 8.81 2.80
CA ARG A 24 -1.07 9.93 1.95
C ARG A 24 -2.14 9.51 0.93
N HIS A 25 -2.03 8.30 0.36
CA HIS A 25 -2.96 7.79 -0.66
C HIS A 25 -4.15 7.03 -0.04
N VAL A 26 -3.89 6.32 1.05
CA VAL A 26 -4.85 5.52 1.81
C VAL A 26 -4.72 5.86 3.30
N PRO A 27 -5.35 6.96 3.75
CA PRO A 27 -5.33 7.35 5.14
C PRO A 27 -5.94 6.27 6.04
N GLY A 28 -5.21 5.89 7.10
CA GLY A 28 -5.62 4.86 8.05
C GLY A 28 -5.23 3.44 7.65
N ALA A 29 -4.49 3.24 6.55
CA ALA A 29 -4.01 1.92 6.11
C ALA A 29 -3.16 1.22 7.19
N THR A 30 -2.28 1.96 7.88
CA THR A 30 -1.41 1.41 8.92
C THR A 30 -2.10 1.15 10.25
N SER A 31 -3.31 1.69 10.44
CA SER A 31 -4.15 1.48 11.62
C SER A 31 -5.40 0.63 11.34
N HIS A 32 -5.50 0.08 10.13
CA HIS A 32 -6.71 -0.63 9.70
C HIS A 32 -6.87 -1.92 10.50
N PRO A 33 -8.10 -2.28 10.96
CA PRO A 33 -8.31 -3.49 11.75
C PRO A 33 -7.93 -4.78 11.02
N GLN A 34 -8.01 -4.76 9.68
CA GLN A 34 -7.62 -5.89 8.80
C GLN A 34 -6.16 -5.78 8.29
N LEU A 35 -5.35 -4.89 8.88
CA LEU A 35 -3.95 -4.77 8.50
C LEU A 35 -3.18 -6.09 8.67
N PRO A 36 -3.33 -6.86 9.79
CA PRO A 36 -2.61 -8.12 9.98
C PRO A 36 -2.81 -9.11 8.84
N GLU A 37 -4.03 -9.20 8.31
CA GLU A 37 -4.40 -10.04 7.16
C GLU A 37 -3.79 -9.50 5.86
N ALA A 38 -3.77 -8.18 5.70
CA ALA A 38 -3.18 -7.52 4.53
C ALA A 38 -1.64 -7.56 4.50
N LEU A 39 -0.96 -7.87 5.60
CA LEU A 39 0.53 -7.86 5.68
C LEU A 39 1.20 -8.79 4.67
N ASP A 40 0.60 -9.96 4.41
CA ASP A 40 1.11 -10.94 3.42
C ASP A 40 0.66 -10.64 1.99
N MET A 41 -0.29 -9.72 1.82
CA MET A 41 -0.87 -9.37 0.54
C MET A 41 -0.06 -8.29 -0.16
N THR A 42 -0.15 -8.28 -1.49
CA THR A 42 0.41 -7.23 -2.35
C THR A 42 -0.54 -6.05 -2.47
N LEU A 43 -0.02 -4.87 -2.81
CA LEU A 43 -0.83 -3.68 -3.09
C LEU A 43 -1.93 -3.95 -4.14
N ARG A 44 -1.62 -4.74 -5.17
CA ARG A 44 -2.59 -5.16 -6.18
C ARG A 44 -3.69 -6.03 -5.57
N GLU A 45 -3.34 -6.99 -4.73
CA GLU A 45 -4.34 -7.85 -4.08
C GLU A 45 -5.25 -7.03 -3.18
N VAL A 46 -4.68 -6.13 -2.37
CA VAL A 46 -5.46 -5.22 -1.51
C VAL A 46 -6.39 -4.32 -2.34
N SER A 47 -5.99 -3.89 -3.53
CA SER A 47 -6.83 -3.05 -4.41
C SER A 47 -8.10 -3.76 -4.93
N PHE A 48 -8.16 -5.09 -4.87
CA PHE A 48 -9.38 -5.83 -5.20
C PHE A 48 -10.44 -5.77 -4.10
N TYR A 49 -10.07 -5.36 -2.89
CA TYR A 49 -10.96 -5.22 -1.75
C TYR A 49 -11.50 -3.80 -1.70
N PRO A 50 -12.80 -3.57 -1.96
CA PRO A 50 -13.40 -2.24 -1.92
C PRO A 50 -13.24 -1.54 -0.57
N GLU A 51 -13.22 -2.31 0.52
CA GLU A 51 -13.02 -1.82 1.88
C GLU A 51 -11.65 -1.18 2.12
N SER A 52 -10.65 -1.50 1.30
CA SER A 52 -9.32 -0.89 1.39
C SER A 52 -9.31 0.58 0.98
N GLY A 53 -10.32 1.04 0.23
CA GLY A 53 -10.34 2.38 -0.36
C GLY A 53 -9.23 2.63 -1.40
N LEU A 54 -8.50 1.57 -1.79
CA LEU A 54 -7.41 1.60 -2.77
C LEU A 54 -7.97 1.30 -4.17
N THR A 55 -8.46 2.35 -4.84
CA THR A 55 -8.94 2.24 -6.22
C THR A 55 -7.77 1.98 -7.19
N PRO A 56 -8.01 1.46 -8.41
CA PRO A 56 -6.95 1.25 -9.40
C PRO A 56 -6.14 2.51 -9.73
N ALA A 57 -6.80 3.68 -9.74
CA ALA A 57 -6.15 4.97 -9.96
C ALA A 57 -5.22 5.35 -8.79
N LYS A 58 -5.67 5.14 -7.54
CA LYS A 58 -4.83 5.36 -6.35
C LYS A 58 -3.67 4.38 -6.28
N LEU A 59 -3.89 3.12 -6.65
CA LEU A 59 -2.83 2.12 -6.72
C LEU A 59 -1.72 2.56 -7.68
N GLN A 60 -2.07 3.01 -8.88
CA GLN A 60 -1.08 3.52 -9.84
C GLN A 60 -0.32 4.73 -9.29
N ALA A 61 -1.02 5.72 -8.73
CA ALA A 61 -0.37 6.90 -8.16
C ALA A 61 0.55 6.56 -6.99
N LEU A 62 0.11 5.67 -6.10
CA LEU A 62 0.89 5.16 -4.98
C LEU A 62 2.14 4.42 -5.48
N VAL A 63 2.01 3.52 -6.44
CA VAL A 63 3.16 2.79 -7.01
C VAL A 63 4.15 3.74 -7.68
N GLN A 64 3.67 4.77 -8.38
CA GLN A 64 4.53 5.80 -8.98
C GLN A 64 5.30 6.59 -7.92
N ASP A 65 4.65 7.01 -6.85
CA ASP A 65 5.29 7.73 -5.74
C ASP A 65 6.29 6.84 -4.99
N LEU A 66 5.92 5.59 -4.73
CA LEU A 66 6.81 4.61 -4.10
C LEU A 66 8.03 4.31 -4.97
N ALA A 67 7.89 4.27 -6.30
CA ALA A 67 9.01 4.06 -7.21
C ALA A 67 10.04 5.20 -7.22
N GLN A 68 9.75 6.35 -6.59
CA GLN A 68 10.69 7.47 -6.42
C GLN A 68 11.51 7.40 -5.10
N LEU A 69 11.25 6.42 -4.23
CA LEU A 69 11.94 6.24 -2.93
C LEU A 69 13.22 5.41 -2.99
#